data_AF-A0A7S1Y095-F1
#
_entry.id   AF-A0A7S1Y095-F1
#
_cell.length_a   1.000
_cell.length_b   1.000
_cell.length_c   1.000
_cell.angle_alpha   90.00
_cell.angle_beta   90.00
_cell.angle_gamma   90.00
#
_symmetry.space_group_name_H-M   'P 1'
#
loop_
_entity.id
_entity.type
_entity.pdbx_description
1 polymer ?
#
loop_
_entity_poly.entity_id
_entity_poly.type
_entity_poly.pdbx_seq_one_letter_code
_entity_poly.pdbx_strand_id
1 'polypeptide(L)'
;APPEHPGVEKAWRFLRKQLMSIGSKGAGPTHGNSLRQLLEAHTTIKVKINTGMYGSLEEAAKFLIKLAEEAGAPEGIEVLHCRASDNTIMFGMPGTMSKIDMGQYPPPGAKAPISKKKKRALAKEYELKNPQSKKKKANNKK
;
A
#
# COMPACT_ATOMS: atom_id res chain seq x y z
N ALA A 1 -14.52 9.42 -13.08
CA ALA A 1 -13.48 9.50 -14.12
C ALA A 1 -12.76 8.17 -14.21
N PRO A 2 -12.54 7.60 -15.41
CA PRO A 2 -11.70 6.43 -15.59
C PRO A 2 -10.22 6.78 -15.27
N PRO A 3 -9.36 5.81 -14.92
CA PRO A 3 -7.92 6.05 -14.84
C PRO A 3 -7.38 6.17 -16.27
N GLU A 4 -7.06 7.39 -16.71
CA GLU A 4 -6.57 7.63 -18.08
C GLU A 4 -5.12 7.17 -18.30
N HIS A 5 -4.38 6.81 -17.24
CA HIS A 5 -2.98 6.40 -17.35
C HIS A 5 -2.79 4.87 -17.18
N PRO A 6 -2.29 4.16 -18.21
CA PRO A 6 -2.04 2.71 -18.13
C PRO A 6 -0.99 2.34 -17.07
N GLY A 7 -0.08 3.28 -16.73
CA GLY A 7 0.88 3.11 -15.63
C GLY A 7 0.21 3.11 -14.26
N VAL A 8 -0.76 4.00 -14.03
CA VAL A 8 -1.50 4.12 -12.77
C VAL A 8 -2.37 2.88 -12.53
N GLU A 9 -3.00 2.35 -13.58
CA GLU A 9 -3.76 1.08 -13.53
C GLU A 9 -2.84 -0.09 -13.13
N LYS A 10 -1.62 -0.16 -13.68
CA LYS A 10 -0.62 -1.18 -13.30
C LYS A 10 -0.21 -1.04 -11.83
N ALA A 11 0.09 0.18 -11.38
CA ALA A 11 0.41 0.48 -9.98
C ALA A 11 -0.77 0.10 -9.05
N TRP A 12 -2.00 0.42 -9.46
CA TRP A 12 -3.21 0.04 -8.73
C TRP A 12 -3.34 -1.48 -8.60
N ARG A 13 -3.16 -2.24 -9.68
CA ARG A 13 -3.24 -3.71 -9.65
C ARG A 13 -2.10 -4.35 -8.85
N PHE A 14 -0.95 -3.70 -8.80
CA PHE A 14 0.20 -4.14 -8.00
C PHE A 14 -0.11 -4.10 -6.49
N LEU A 15 -0.76 -3.03 -6.03
CA LEU A 15 -1.22 -2.88 -4.64
C LEU A 15 -2.47 -3.74 -4.37
N ARG A 16 -2.27 -4.98 -3.92
CA ARG A 16 -3.39 -5.92 -3.69
C ARG A 16 -4.28 -5.60 -2.50
N LYS A 17 -3.75 -4.96 -1.47
CA LYS A 17 -4.43 -4.79 -0.19
C LYS A 17 -4.51 -3.31 0.17
N GLN A 18 -5.68 -2.87 0.65
CA GLN A 18 -5.81 -1.62 1.38
C GLN A 18 -5.04 -1.72 2.70
N LEU A 19 -4.16 -0.76 2.95
CA LEU A 19 -3.31 -0.78 4.14
C LEU A 19 -3.90 0.06 5.28
N MET A 20 -4.80 0.98 4.95
CA MET A 20 -5.49 1.82 5.91
C MET A 20 -6.96 2.02 5.50
N SER A 21 -7.82 2.23 6.49
CA SER A 21 -9.22 2.60 6.26
C SER A 21 -9.64 3.68 7.23
N ILE A 22 -10.35 4.69 6.73
CA ILE A 22 -10.96 5.76 7.52
C ILE A 22 -12.43 5.43 7.70
N GLY A 23 -12.85 5.28 8.97
CA GLY A 23 -14.21 4.93 9.33
C GLY A 23 -15.18 6.12 9.29
N SER A 24 -16.42 5.89 9.71
CA SER A 24 -17.47 6.92 9.79
C SER A 24 -17.15 8.07 10.75
N LYS A 25 -16.23 7.88 11.70
CA LYS A 25 -15.76 8.94 12.62
C LYS A 25 -14.81 9.95 11.96
N GLY A 26 -14.38 9.69 10.73
CA GLY A 26 -13.37 10.49 10.04
C GLY A 26 -11.93 10.15 10.44
N ALA A 27 -11.02 10.86 9.80
CA ALA A 27 -9.59 10.87 10.01
C ALA A 27 -9.22 11.84 11.14
N GLY A 28 -8.08 11.57 11.77
CA GLY A 28 -7.54 12.35 12.88
C GLY A 28 -6.02 12.16 12.96
N PRO A 29 -5.34 12.72 13.98
CA PRO A 29 -3.88 12.77 14.03
C PRO A 29 -3.19 11.41 13.93
N THR A 30 -3.77 10.37 14.54
CA THR A 30 -3.27 9.00 14.46
C THR A 30 -3.31 8.43 13.03
N HIS A 31 -4.30 8.83 12.23
CA HIS A 31 -4.39 8.45 10.83
C HIS A 31 -3.32 9.15 10.00
N GLY A 32 -3.00 10.42 10.31
CA GLY A 32 -1.88 11.15 9.68
C GLY A 32 -0.54 10.48 9.93
N ASN A 33 -0.24 10.14 11.19
CA ASN A 33 0.98 9.39 11.53
C ASN A 33 1.02 8.00 10.88
N SER A 34 -0.13 7.31 10.80
CA SER A 34 -0.22 6.01 10.11
C SER A 34 0.05 6.16 8.61
N LEU A 35 -0.50 7.20 7.97
CA LEU A 35 -0.27 7.51 6.57
C LEU A 35 1.22 7.75 6.29
N ARG A 36 1.88 8.57 7.14
CA ARG A 36 3.32 8.84 7.08
C ARG A 36 4.14 7.53 7.08
N GLN A 37 3.96 6.70 8.11
CA GLN A 37 4.73 5.47 8.28
C GLN A 37 4.50 4.48 7.13
N LEU A 38 3.26 4.41 6.63
CA LEU A 38 2.90 3.51 5.54
C LEU A 38 3.51 3.95 4.20
N LEU A 39 3.54 5.25 3.92
CA LEU A 39 4.17 5.79 2.71
C LEU A 39 5.69 5.60 2.72
N GLU A 40 6.33 5.82 3.88
CA GLU A 40 7.76 5.57 4.08
C GLU A 40 8.12 4.10 3.83
N ALA A 41 7.28 3.16 4.31
CA ALA A 41 7.54 1.73 4.19
C ALA A 41 7.22 1.14 2.78
N HIS A 42 6.27 1.72 2.04
CA HIS A 42 5.70 1.07 0.85
C HIS A 42 5.76 1.89 -0.44
N THR A 43 6.19 3.17 -0.39
CA THR A 43 6.20 4.13 -1.51
C THR A 43 4.81 4.51 -2.03
N THR A 44 3.89 3.56 -2.19
CA THR A 44 2.48 3.80 -2.49
C THR A 44 1.57 2.94 -1.64
N ILE A 45 0.39 3.46 -1.31
CA ILE A 45 -0.60 2.74 -0.51
C ILE A 45 -2.02 3.01 -0.98
N LYS A 46 -2.93 2.07 -0.68
CA LYS A 46 -4.37 2.24 -0.84
C LYS A 46 -5.04 2.51 0.50
N VAL A 47 -5.84 3.56 0.54
CA VAL A 47 -6.61 4.00 1.70
C VAL A 47 -8.08 4.00 1.35
N LYS A 48 -8.88 3.21 2.06
CA LYS A 48 -10.34 3.23 1.92
C LYS A 48 -10.93 4.31 2.81
N ILE A 49 -11.85 5.10 2.29
CA ILE A 49 -12.43 6.24 2.99
C ILE A 49 -13.94 6.08 3.05
N ASN A 50 -14.52 6.33 4.22
CA ASN A 50 -15.93 6.61 4.31
C ASN A 50 -16.18 8.09 4.01
N THR A 51 -16.82 8.38 2.88
CA THR A 51 -17.04 9.75 2.39
C THR A 51 -18.10 10.53 3.18
N GLY A 52 -18.84 9.88 4.09
CA GLY A 52 -19.93 10.52 4.84
C GLY A 52 -19.52 11.78 5.64
N MET A 53 -18.23 11.89 6.00
CA MET A 53 -17.68 13.05 6.74
C MET A 53 -16.99 14.09 5.84
N TYR A 54 -16.70 13.75 4.58
CA TYR A 54 -15.75 14.50 3.75
C TYR A 54 -16.36 15.09 2.49
N GLY A 55 -17.65 14.91 2.22
CA GLY A 55 -18.32 15.40 1.01
C GLY A 55 -17.85 14.64 -0.25
N SER A 56 -16.57 14.72 -0.57
CA SER A 56 -15.89 14.08 -1.69
C SER A 56 -14.62 13.32 -1.25
N LEU A 57 -14.14 12.42 -2.12
CA LEU A 57 -12.85 11.74 -1.92
C LEU A 57 -11.67 12.71 -1.99
N GLU A 58 -11.78 13.76 -2.81
CA GLU A 58 -10.71 14.75 -2.99
C GLU A 58 -10.51 15.60 -1.74
N GLU A 59 -11.60 16.02 -1.09
CA GLU A 59 -11.55 16.71 0.20
C GLU A 59 -10.98 15.81 1.30
N ALA A 60 -11.37 14.53 1.33
CA ALA A 60 -10.79 13.57 2.24
C ALA A 60 -9.28 13.40 2.03
N ALA A 61 -8.82 13.40 0.78
CA ALA A 61 -7.41 13.31 0.45
C ALA A 61 -6.63 14.52 0.94
N LYS A 62 -7.11 15.74 0.66
CA LYS A 62 -6.49 16.98 1.13
C LYS A 62 -6.38 17.01 2.66
N PHE A 63 -7.44 16.58 3.34
CA PHE A 63 -7.45 16.52 4.81
C PHE A 63 -6.44 15.50 5.36
N LEU A 64 -6.34 14.32 4.74
CA LEU A 64 -5.37 13.29 5.13
C LEU A 64 -3.92 13.72 4.88
N ILE A 65 -3.66 14.40 3.75
CA ILE A 65 -2.32 14.95 3.44
C ILE A 65 -1.91 15.94 4.52
N LYS A 66 -2.80 16.89 4.85
CA LYS A 66 -2.55 17.86 5.92
C LYS A 66 -2.22 17.18 7.26
N LEU A 67 -3.00 16.17 7.65
CA LEU A 67 -2.74 15.42 8.89
C LEU A 67 -1.40 14.66 8.85
N ALA A 68 -0.97 14.17 7.69
CA ALA A 68 0.31 13.51 7.53
C ALA A 68 1.47 14.52 7.60
N GLU A 69 1.34 15.68 6.97
CA GLU A 69 2.30 16.79 7.05
C GLU A 69 2.45 17.28 8.50
N GLU A 70 1.34 17.48 9.21
CA GLU A 70 1.34 17.80 10.65
C GLU A 70 2.03 16.71 11.50
N ALA A 71 2.01 15.46 11.05
CA ALA A 71 2.72 14.34 11.67
C ALA A 71 4.19 14.23 11.23
N GLY A 72 4.71 15.16 10.42
CA GLY A 72 6.09 15.17 9.92
C GLY A 72 6.32 14.29 8.70
N ALA A 73 5.29 14.05 7.88
CA ALA A 73 5.47 13.44 6.57
C ALA A 73 6.19 14.40 5.60
N PRO A 74 6.92 13.87 4.60
CA PRO A 74 7.52 14.71 3.58
C PRO A 74 6.43 15.49 2.82
N GLU A 75 6.69 16.78 2.61
CA GLU A 75 5.83 17.63 1.79
C GLU A 75 5.74 17.08 0.35
N GLY A 76 4.55 17.19 -0.25
CA GLY A 76 4.32 16.71 -1.61
C GLY A 76 3.84 15.26 -1.70
N ILE A 77 3.09 14.77 -0.72
CA ILE A 77 2.35 13.50 -0.88
C ILE A 77 1.39 13.63 -2.08
N GLU A 78 1.51 12.71 -3.03
CA GLU A 78 0.75 12.75 -4.28
C GLU A 78 -0.48 11.85 -4.19
N VAL A 79 -1.62 12.34 -4.69
CA VAL A 79 -2.80 11.52 -4.95
C VAL A 79 -2.66 10.92 -6.35
N LEU A 80 -2.36 9.64 -6.42
CA LEU A 80 -2.10 8.95 -7.70
C LEU A 80 -3.39 8.50 -8.38
N HIS A 81 -4.39 8.10 -7.59
CA HIS A 81 -5.68 7.65 -8.13
C HIS A 81 -6.80 7.70 -7.10
N CYS A 82 -7.97 8.16 -7.53
CA CYS A 82 -9.21 8.10 -6.75
C CYS A 82 -10.19 7.16 -7.43
N ARG A 83 -10.66 6.15 -6.70
CA ARG A 83 -11.64 5.19 -7.19
C ARG A 83 -12.94 5.32 -6.41
N ALA A 84 -13.92 5.95 -7.04
CA ALA A 84 -15.23 6.19 -6.42
C ALA A 84 -16.02 4.90 -6.18
N SER A 85 -15.84 3.87 -7.01
CA SER A 85 -16.63 2.62 -6.89
C SER A 85 -16.41 1.87 -5.57
N ASP A 86 -15.22 1.99 -4.96
CA ASP A 86 -14.87 1.35 -3.69
C ASP A 86 -14.41 2.37 -2.62
N ASN A 87 -14.65 3.67 -2.87
CA ASN A 87 -14.22 4.81 -2.06
C ASN A 87 -12.75 4.69 -1.60
N THR A 88 -11.87 4.37 -2.54
CA THR A 88 -10.46 4.12 -2.23
C THR A 88 -9.56 5.10 -2.96
N ILE A 89 -8.57 5.63 -2.23
CA ILE A 89 -7.56 6.56 -2.73
C ILE A 89 -6.20 5.88 -2.69
N MET A 90 -5.44 6.03 -3.77
CA MET A 90 -4.05 5.61 -3.86
C MET A 90 -3.15 6.82 -3.64
N PHE A 91 -2.37 6.78 -2.57
CA PHE A 91 -1.36 7.79 -2.26
C PHE A 91 0.03 7.30 -2.68
N GLY A 92 0.88 8.23 -3.05
CA GLY A 92 2.29 8.01 -3.35
C GLY A 92 3.19 9.03 -2.64
N MET A 93 4.43 8.64 -2.44
CA MET A 93 5.51 9.58 -2.10
C MET A 93 5.71 10.60 -3.23
N PRO A 94 6.27 11.79 -2.94
CA PRO A 94 6.57 12.79 -3.96
C PRO A 94 7.38 12.21 -5.13
N GLY A 95 7.00 12.58 -6.36
CA GLY A 95 7.65 12.11 -7.59
C GLY A 95 7.32 10.66 -7.96
N THR A 96 6.32 10.04 -7.30
CA THR A 96 5.88 8.69 -7.68
C THR A 96 5.13 8.72 -8.99
N MET A 97 4.35 9.76 -9.26
CA MET A 97 3.68 9.93 -10.55
C MET A 97 4.72 9.93 -11.70
N SER A 98 5.81 10.69 -11.55
CA SER A 98 6.90 10.69 -12.54
C SER A 98 7.52 9.31 -12.74
N LYS A 99 7.68 8.51 -11.68
CA LYS A 99 8.19 7.12 -11.80
C LYS A 99 7.20 6.20 -12.53
N ILE A 100 5.90 6.43 -12.37
CA ILE A 100 4.85 5.70 -13.10
C ILE A 100 4.93 6.05 -14.59
N ASP A 101 5.08 7.33 -14.92
CA ASP A 101 5.16 7.82 -16.31
C ASP A 101 6.44 7.32 -17.01
N MET A 102 7.56 7.27 -16.29
CA MET A 102 8.82 6.66 -16.77
C MET A 102 8.76 5.12 -16.85
N GLY A 103 7.66 4.49 -16.43
CA GLY A 103 7.51 3.04 -16.41
C GLY A 103 8.39 2.32 -15.37
N GLN A 104 8.98 3.06 -14.42
CA GLN A 104 9.81 2.52 -13.35
C GLN A 104 8.99 1.98 -12.17
N TYR A 105 7.70 2.33 -12.11
CA TYR A 105 6.77 1.86 -11.09
C TYR A 105 5.56 1.14 -11.72
N PRO A 106 5.15 -0.04 -11.21
CA PRO A 106 5.74 -0.79 -10.09
C PRO A 106 7.13 -1.35 -10.43
N PRO A 107 8.06 -1.43 -9.45
CA PRO A 107 9.44 -1.81 -9.71
C PRO A 107 9.56 -3.20 -10.36
N PRO A 108 10.31 -3.33 -11.46
CA PRO A 108 10.45 -4.58 -12.18
C PRO A 108 11.10 -5.63 -11.27
N GLY A 109 10.41 -6.76 -11.06
CA GLY A 109 10.88 -7.84 -10.17
C GLY A 109 10.30 -7.82 -8.76
N ALA A 110 9.60 -6.75 -8.35
CA ALA A 110 8.83 -6.78 -7.12
C ALA A 110 7.68 -7.79 -7.27
N LYS A 111 7.80 -8.95 -6.61
CA LYS A 111 6.71 -9.92 -6.56
C LYS A 111 5.60 -9.30 -5.71
N ALA A 112 4.43 -9.09 -6.31
CA ALA A 112 3.24 -8.68 -5.56
C ALA A 112 3.11 -9.56 -4.29
N PRO A 113 2.77 -8.99 -3.12
CA PRO A 113 2.78 -9.73 -1.86
C PRO A 113 1.98 -11.03 -2.00
N ILE A 114 2.70 -12.14 -1.86
CA ILE A 114 2.18 -13.49 -2.05
C ILE A 114 1.18 -13.76 -0.92
N SER A 115 -0.02 -14.25 -1.25
CA SER A 115 -1.03 -14.57 -0.23
C SER A 115 -0.49 -15.60 0.78
N LYS A 116 -0.91 -15.53 2.05
CA LYS A 116 -0.49 -16.50 3.10
C LYS A 116 -0.67 -17.96 2.65
N LYS A 117 -1.73 -18.26 1.90
CA LYS A 117 -2.01 -19.60 1.33
C LYS A 117 -0.93 -20.04 0.34
N LYS A 118 -0.53 -19.15 -0.57
CA LYS A 118 0.53 -19.42 -1.56
C LYS A 118 1.93 -19.45 -0.92
N LYS A 119 2.17 -18.67 0.15
CA LYS A 119 3.40 -18.74 0.95
C LYS A 119 3.54 -20.09 1.68
N ARG A 120 2.46 -20.61 2.26
CA ARG A 120 2.41 -21.96 2.86
C ARG A 120 2.62 -23.07 1.83
N ALA A 121 2.01 -22.95 0.65
CA ALA A 121 2.19 -23.93 -0.42
C ALA A 121 3.65 -23.97 -0.92
N LEU A 122 4.27 -22.80 -1.13
CA LEU A 122 5.66 -22.70 -1.57
C LEU A 122 6.64 -23.21 -0.50
N ALA A 123 6.38 -22.93 0.78
CA ALA A 123 7.17 -23.47 1.89
C ALA A 123 7.06 -25.00 1.98
N LYS A 124 5.85 -25.55 1.81
CA LYS A 124 5.62 -27.00 1.80
C LYS A 124 6.30 -27.69 0.61
N GLU A 125 6.29 -27.06 -0.56
CA GLU A 125 6.98 -27.57 -1.75
C GLU A 125 8.51 -27.54 -1.58
N TYR A 126 9.05 -26.49 -0.97
CA TYR A 126 10.48 -26.40 -0.64
C TYR A 126 10.90 -27.46 0.38
N GLU A 127 10.09 -27.70 1.43
CA GLU A 127 10.35 -28.77 2.40
C GLU A 127 10.30 -30.17 1.78
N LEU A 128 9.39 -30.39 0.82
CA LEU A 128 9.29 -31.67 0.10
C LEU A 128 10.51 -31.92 -0.81
N LYS A 129 11.01 -30.85 -1.45
CA LYS A 129 12.19 -30.89 -2.32
C LYS A 129 13.52 -30.90 -1.56
N ASN A 130 13.53 -30.49 -0.28
CA ASN A 130 14.74 -30.39 0.55
C ASN A 130 14.55 -30.99 1.97
N PRO A 131 14.41 -32.32 2.08
CA PRO A 131 14.11 -33.00 3.34
C PRO A 131 15.23 -32.93 4.40
N GLN A 132 16.46 -32.59 4.02
CA GLN A 132 17.60 -32.46 4.95
C GLN A 132 17.50 -31.26 5.91
N SER A 133 16.65 -30.26 5.62
CA SER A 133 16.51 -29.05 6.44
C SER A 133 15.91 -29.29 7.84
N LYS A 134 15.23 -30.42 8.07
CA LYS A 134 14.67 -30.78 9.39
C LYS A 134 15.71 -31.31 10.39
N LYS A 135 16.86 -31.85 9.94
CA LYS A 135 17.80 -32.54 10.84
C LYS A 135 18.70 -31.62 11.69
N LYS A 136 18.84 -30.33 11.36
CA LYS A 136 19.72 -29.41 12.12
C LYS A 136 19.11 -28.80 13.40
N LYS A 137 17.80 -28.87 13.63
CA LYS A 137 17.18 -28.27 14.82
C LYS A 137 17.14 -29.17 16.07
N ALA A 138 17.53 -30.44 15.95
CA ALA A 138 17.46 -31.39 17.06
C ALA A 138 18.72 -31.43 17.95
N ASN A 139 19.86 -30.86 17.51
CA ASN A 139 21.15 -31.08 18.18
C ASN A 139 21.62 -29.96 19.13
N ASN A 140 20.83 -28.90 19.37
CA ASN A 140 21.25 -27.79 20.24
C ASN A 140 20.43 -27.71 21.54
N LYS A 141 20.30 -28.86 22.21
CA LYS A 141 19.90 -28.97 23.62
C LYS A 141 20.78 -30.04 24.26
N LYS A 142 21.96 -29.61 24.71
CA LYS A 142 22.73 -30.28 25.76
C LYS A 142 23.07 -29.22 26.79
#